data_AF-A0AAD9QV81-F1
#
_entry.id   AF-A0AAD9QV81-F1
#
_cell.length_a   1.000
_cell.length_b   1.000
_cell.length_c   1.000
_cell.angle_alpha   90.00
_cell.angle_beta   90.00
_cell.angle_gamma   90.00
#
_symmetry.space_group_name_H-M   'P 1'
#
loop_
_entity.id
_entity.type
_entity.pdbx_description
1 polymer ?
#
loop_
_entity_poly.entity_id
_entity_poly.type
_entity_poly.pdbx_seq_one_letter_code
_entity_poly.pdbx_strand_id
1 'polypeptide(L)'
;MPDSQCLSQLKPSVLDSRPNATSPPPVFGLSSDYFLNLHARIFASRAYNFAGLRLPVPLSLRLPVWRTYLQEYVDYGVCDFLEFGWPVGFDYSRPLPIHSNFHNHKGATEFPAAVDAYLSSERAHHAVIGPFSHNPFSCPVTVSPLNSVPKPDTTERRIILDLSWPVGSSVNDGIPSGLYLAQEFALVYPTVDLIADRVAALGSGCLLFKRDLRRAAMACQRSTNAVSYILSCAGCQVANYLDDFIGVASIARASQHYEYCGSLLQELGLQESLSKACPPSTVMTCLGVQINTVDMTLSVTPERLDELVVLLSHWLTKKSATRSELQSLVGKLSFVSKCVRQSRLFLARILTMLRTVKRNHHHVKLSKEFFWDIHWWLRFIHVYNGVSIIPTSAWSSPDAVFATDACLSGCGGLTSQSVLSYRVSSRGQGHSAGVPQSHLFRGHSFRRGGTSWAFSSSIPGELIQAFGDWRSDAYKCYLDVSMPLKLRVSQGMVARLAHSET
;
A
#
# COMPACT_ATOMS: atom_id res chain seq x y z
N MET A 1 10.72 32.97 -16.61
CA MET A 1 11.64 33.56 -17.62
C MET A 1 12.57 34.49 -16.87
N PRO A 2 13.91 34.37 -16.94
CA PRO A 2 14.79 33.39 -17.60
C PRO A 2 15.20 32.28 -16.60
N ASP A 3 15.82 31.13 -16.89
CA ASP A 3 16.86 30.79 -17.86
C ASP A 3 16.48 29.60 -18.76
N SER A 4 16.51 29.87 -20.06
CA SER A 4 16.21 28.96 -21.17
C SER A 4 17.49 28.45 -21.85
N GLN A 5 18.50 28.04 -21.07
CA GLN A 5 19.77 27.52 -21.60
C GLN A 5 20.30 26.24 -20.93
N CYS A 6 19.41 25.36 -20.44
CA CYS A 6 19.82 24.04 -19.95
C CYS A 6 19.01 22.87 -20.56
N LEU A 7 18.49 23.05 -21.78
CA LEU A 7 17.67 22.06 -22.50
C LEU A 7 18.29 21.56 -23.82
N SER A 8 19.59 21.71 -24.03
CA SER A 8 20.30 21.30 -25.26
C SER A 8 21.26 20.12 -25.13
N GLN A 9 21.16 19.33 -24.06
CA GLN A 9 21.93 18.08 -23.92
C GLN A 9 21.04 16.89 -23.50
N LEU A 10 20.03 16.61 -24.32
CA LEU A 10 19.49 15.24 -24.39
C LEU A 10 20.57 14.38 -25.07
N LYS A 11 21.25 13.50 -24.33
CA LYS A 11 22.10 12.46 -24.92
C LYS A 11 21.25 11.62 -25.88
N PRO A 12 21.52 11.60 -27.19
CA PRO A 12 20.90 10.65 -28.10
C PRO A 12 21.68 9.34 -28.02
N SER A 13 21.30 8.39 -27.14
CA SER A 13 21.97 7.08 -27.13
C SER A 13 21.28 5.91 -26.42
N VAL A 14 19.95 5.89 -26.24
CA VAL A 14 19.26 4.65 -25.77
C VAL A 14 18.09 4.24 -26.67
N LEU A 15 17.49 5.17 -27.41
CA LEU A 15 16.39 4.87 -28.33
C LEU A 15 16.85 4.19 -29.64
N ASP A 16 18.11 4.38 -30.05
CA ASP A 16 18.63 3.95 -31.36
C ASP A 16 19.54 2.71 -31.32
N SER A 17 19.90 2.22 -30.13
CA SER A 17 20.72 1.02 -29.96
C SER A 17 19.86 -0.17 -29.51
N ARG A 18 18.90 -0.59 -30.34
CA ARG A 18 18.13 -1.81 -30.06
C ARG A 18 19.02 -3.02 -30.33
N PRO A 19 19.34 -3.86 -29.33
CA PRO A 19 19.97 -5.14 -29.61
C PRO A 19 19.01 -5.99 -30.46
N ASN A 20 19.49 -6.53 -31.57
CA ASN A 20 18.71 -7.45 -32.40
C ASN A 20 18.20 -8.58 -31.50
N ALA A 21 16.88 -8.75 -31.45
CA ALA A 21 16.21 -9.81 -30.71
C ALA A 21 16.63 -11.17 -31.29
N THR A 22 17.72 -11.73 -30.76
CA THR A 22 18.07 -13.12 -31.00
C THR A 22 16.90 -13.98 -30.51
N SER A 23 16.48 -14.91 -31.37
CA SER A 23 15.42 -15.88 -31.11
C SER A 23 15.50 -16.43 -29.68
N PRO A 24 14.36 -16.64 -28.99
CA PRO A 24 14.38 -17.26 -27.67
C PRO A 24 15.17 -18.57 -27.74
N PRO A 25 16.03 -18.88 -26.74
CA PRO A 25 16.76 -20.13 -26.74
C PRO A 25 15.73 -21.27 -26.86
N PRO A 26 15.99 -22.27 -27.71
CA PRO A 26 15.02 -23.31 -27.90
C PRO A 26 14.89 -24.10 -26.60
N VAL A 27 13.67 -24.15 -26.06
CA VAL A 27 13.30 -24.94 -24.87
C VAL A 27 13.21 -26.40 -25.31
N PHE A 28 14.34 -26.99 -25.70
CA PHE A 28 14.42 -28.42 -25.99
C PHE A 28 14.44 -29.20 -24.67
N GLY A 29 13.36 -29.93 -24.39
CA GLY A 29 13.37 -31.14 -23.56
C GLY A 29 13.94 -31.03 -22.14
N LEU A 30 13.59 -30.00 -21.37
CA LEU A 30 13.94 -29.95 -19.95
C LEU A 30 13.22 -31.07 -19.18
N SER A 31 13.92 -32.16 -18.92
CA SER A 31 13.43 -33.27 -18.10
C SER A 31 13.56 -32.95 -16.60
N SER A 32 12.82 -33.68 -15.77
CA SER A 32 13.03 -33.66 -14.31
C SER A 32 14.49 -33.94 -13.95
N ASP A 33 15.17 -34.82 -14.69
CA ASP A 33 16.57 -35.21 -14.44
C ASP A 33 17.54 -34.04 -14.58
N TYR A 34 17.29 -33.11 -15.50
CA TYR A 34 18.10 -31.90 -15.64
C TYR A 34 18.12 -31.10 -14.33
N PHE A 35 16.94 -30.83 -13.77
CA PHE A 35 16.82 -30.06 -12.53
C PHE A 35 17.35 -30.82 -11.31
N LEU A 36 17.20 -32.16 -11.27
CA LEU A 36 17.78 -32.99 -10.22
C LEU A 36 19.31 -32.98 -10.27
N ASN A 37 19.91 -33.07 -11.46
CA ASN A 37 21.36 -32.97 -11.63
C ASN A 37 21.88 -31.57 -11.26
N LEU A 38 21.18 -30.53 -11.70
CA LEU A 38 21.47 -29.14 -11.36
C LEU A 38 21.49 -28.95 -9.83
N HIS A 39 20.43 -29.41 -9.15
CA HIS A 39 20.36 -29.38 -7.69
C HIS A 39 21.52 -30.14 -7.04
N ALA A 40 21.80 -31.38 -7.46
CA ALA A 40 22.86 -32.20 -6.86
C ALA A 40 24.24 -31.51 -6.92
N ARG A 41 24.56 -30.87 -8.06
CA ARG A 41 25.81 -30.11 -8.24
C ARG A 41 25.87 -28.87 -7.35
N ILE A 42 24.79 -28.08 -7.31
CA ILE A 42 24.73 -26.86 -6.49
C ILE A 42 24.81 -27.22 -5.01
N PHE A 43 24.05 -28.23 -4.57
CA PHE A 43 24.04 -28.69 -3.17
C PHE A 43 25.42 -29.17 -2.73
N ALA A 44 26.12 -29.95 -3.57
CA ALA A 44 27.49 -30.39 -3.30
C ALA A 44 28.49 -29.23 -3.14
N SER A 45 28.26 -28.11 -3.82
CA SER A 45 29.11 -26.91 -3.73
C SER A 45 29.01 -26.17 -2.40
N ARG A 46 27.94 -26.39 -1.63
CA ARG A 46 27.63 -25.68 -0.37
C ARG A 46 27.58 -24.15 -0.48
N ALA A 47 27.40 -23.64 -1.69
CA ALA A 47 27.25 -22.23 -1.98
C ALA A 47 25.94 -21.99 -2.74
N TYR A 48 25.42 -20.76 -2.66
CA TYR A 48 24.35 -20.35 -3.55
C TYR A 48 24.83 -20.42 -5.01
N ASN A 49 23.96 -20.85 -5.92
CA ASN A 49 24.35 -21.05 -7.31
C ASN A 49 24.89 -19.76 -7.97
N PHE A 50 24.25 -18.60 -7.73
CA PHE A 50 24.71 -17.31 -8.25
C PHE A 50 26.12 -16.90 -7.77
N ALA A 51 26.54 -17.39 -6.59
CA ALA A 51 27.84 -17.10 -5.98
C ALA A 51 28.87 -18.22 -6.19
N GLY A 52 28.43 -19.43 -6.54
CA GLY A 52 29.26 -20.62 -6.71
C GLY A 52 29.37 -21.04 -8.18
N LEU A 53 28.70 -22.14 -8.52
CA LEU A 53 28.85 -22.79 -9.83
C LEU A 53 28.26 -22.00 -11.01
N ARG A 54 27.37 -21.03 -10.74
CA ARG A 54 26.71 -20.17 -11.75
C ARG A 54 26.13 -20.98 -12.91
N LEU A 55 25.42 -22.05 -12.59
CA LEU A 55 24.75 -22.90 -13.57
C LEU A 55 23.41 -22.27 -13.95
N PRO A 56 23.14 -21.93 -15.22
CA PRO A 56 21.91 -21.24 -15.60
C PRO A 56 20.65 -22.03 -15.25
N VAL A 57 19.68 -21.34 -14.66
CA VAL A 57 18.32 -21.86 -14.48
C VAL A 57 17.54 -21.60 -15.77
N PRO A 58 16.97 -22.63 -16.42
CA PRO A 58 16.24 -22.44 -17.67
C PRO A 58 15.03 -21.54 -17.47
N LEU A 59 15.00 -20.43 -18.21
CA LEU A 59 13.96 -19.41 -18.13
C LEU A 59 13.67 -18.84 -19.52
N SER A 60 12.48 -18.27 -19.70
CA SER A 60 12.08 -17.60 -20.94
C SER A 60 12.63 -16.16 -21.07
N LEU A 61 13.39 -15.69 -20.08
CA LEU A 61 13.92 -14.32 -20.04
C LEU A 61 15.09 -14.15 -20.99
N ARG A 62 15.19 -12.98 -21.62
CA ARG A 62 16.30 -12.64 -22.53
C ARG A 62 17.45 -11.97 -21.77
N LEU A 63 18.14 -12.70 -20.92
CA LEU A 63 19.13 -12.13 -19.98
C LEU A 63 20.26 -11.28 -20.58
N PRO A 64 20.78 -11.55 -21.79
CA PRO A 64 21.70 -10.62 -22.44
C PRO A 64 21.13 -9.21 -22.62
N VAL A 65 19.82 -9.11 -22.91
CA VAL A 65 19.11 -7.83 -23.02
C VAL A 65 18.99 -7.15 -21.66
N TRP A 66 18.61 -7.89 -20.61
CA TRP A 66 18.57 -7.38 -19.23
C TRP A 66 19.93 -6.80 -18.81
N ARG A 67 21.01 -7.57 -19.02
CA ARG A 67 22.37 -7.15 -18.67
C ARG A 67 22.83 -5.91 -19.43
N THR A 68 22.35 -5.71 -20.65
CA THR A 68 22.66 -4.53 -21.46
C THR A 68 21.96 -3.29 -20.88
N TYR A 69 20.66 -3.37 -20.58
CA TYR A 69 19.93 -2.22 -20.06
C TYR A 69 20.25 -1.87 -18.60
N LEU A 70 20.72 -2.84 -17.81
CA LEU A 70 20.93 -2.65 -16.37
C LEU A 70 22.36 -2.29 -15.98
N GLN A 71 23.28 -2.03 -16.92
CA GLN A 71 24.71 -1.78 -16.61
C GLN A 71 24.93 -0.72 -15.52
N GLU A 72 24.10 0.33 -15.48
CA GLU A 72 24.18 1.41 -14.48
C GLU A 72 23.15 1.27 -13.34
N TYR A 73 22.39 0.16 -13.30
CA TYR A 73 21.39 -0.07 -12.27
C TYR A 73 22.05 -0.47 -10.95
N VAL A 74 21.70 0.24 -9.88
CA VAL A 74 22.27 0.03 -8.53
C VAL A 74 22.15 -1.41 -8.05
N ASP A 75 21.07 -2.10 -8.44
CA ASP A 75 20.84 -3.51 -8.12
C ASP A 75 21.12 -4.42 -9.33
N TYR A 76 22.28 -4.23 -9.99
CA TYR A 76 22.72 -5.07 -11.11
C TYR A 76 22.77 -6.57 -10.76
N GLY A 77 22.97 -6.90 -9.48
CA GLY A 77 22.94 -8.26 -8.96
C GLY A 77 21.63 -9.00 -9.24
N VAL A 78 20.54 -8.29 -9.52
CA VAL A 78 19.28 -8.90 -9.98
C VAL A 78 19.45 -9.78 -11.21
N CYS A 79 20.36 -9.44 -12.14
CA CYS A 79 20.64 -10.27 -13.32
C CYS A 79 21.19 -11.64 -12.94
N ASP A 80 22.04 -11.71 -11.91
CA ASP A 80 22.60 -12.97 -11.43
C ASP A 80 21.53 -13.83 -10.74
N PHE A 81 20.58 -13.22 -10.02
CA PHE A 81 19.47 -13.98 -9.44
C PHE A 81 18.48 -14.48 -10.48
N LEU A 82 18.21 -13.67 -11.51
CA LEU A 82 17.41 -14.10 -12.65
C LEU A 82 18.10 -15.24 -13.40
N GLU A 83 19.42 -15.21 -13.59
CA GLU A 83 20.14 -16.23 -14.36
C GLU A 83 20.41 -17.52 -13.60
N PHE A 84 20.84 -17.40 -12.34
CA PHE A 84 21.38 -18.52 -11.56
C PHE A 84 20.47 -18.89 -10.39
N GLY A 85 19.31 -18.23 -10.24
CA GLY A 85 18.32 -18.54 -9.22
C GLY A 85 18.42 -17.68 -7.97
N TRP A 86 17.29 -17.60 -7.27
CA TRP A 86 17.10 -16.73 -6.11
C TRP A 86 17.45 -17.44 -4.80
N PRO A 87 18.27 -16.82 -3.94
CA PRO A 87 18.42 -17.25 -2.56
C PRO A 87 17.10 -17.09 -1.81
N VAL A 88 16.61 -18.17 -1.20
CA VAL A 88 15.38 -18.19 -0.41
C VAL A 88 15.54 -17.43 0.92
N GLY A 89 16.76 -17.37 1.46
CA GLY A 89 17.05 -16.68 2.72
C GLY A 89 16.68 -17.46 3.98
N PHE A 90 16.49 -18.78 3.87
CA PHE A 90 16.27 -19.64 5.04
C PHE A 90 17.52 -19.69 5.94
N ASP A 91 17.32 -19.55 7.24
CA ASP A 91 18.36 -19.69 8.26
C ASP A 91 18.68 -21.17 8.50
N TYR A 92 19.69 -21.67 7.80
CA TYR A 92 20.14 -23.07 7.90
C TYR A 92 20.84 -23.41 9.22
N SER A 93 21.01 -22.46 10.16
CA SER A 93 21.34 -22.81 11.54
C SER A 93 20.16 -23.46 12.28
N ARG A 94 18.94 -23.27 11.76
CA ARG A 94 17.72 -23.90 12.25
C ARG A 94 17.50 -25.25 11.57
N PRO A 95 16.89 -26.23 12.27
CA PRO A 95 16.48 -27.47 11.64
C PRO A 95 15.46 -27.19 10.53
N LEU A 96 15.55 -27.95 9.44
CA LEU A 96 14.53 -27.93 8.41
C LEU A 96 13.18 -28.34 9.01
N PRO A 97 12.08 -27.67 8.65
CA PRO A 97 10.76 -28.04 9.12
C PRO A 97 10.34 -29.36 8.45
N ILE A 98 10.56 -30.46 9.16
CA ILE A 98 10.21 -31.81 8.74
C ILE A 98 9.05 -32.26 9.60
N HIS A 99 7.90 -32.49 8.97
CA HIS A 99 6.66 -32.88 9.63
C HIS A 99 6.15 -34.19 9.05
N SER A 100 5.49 -35.01 9.86
CA SER A 100 4.91 -36.29 9.44
C SER A 100 3.48 -36.17 8.90
N ASN A 101 2.88 -34.98 8.99
CA ASN A 101 1.53 -34.72 8.52
C ASN A 101 1.56 -34.10 7.12
N PHE A 102 1.24 -34.93 6.12
CA PHE A 102 1.24 -34.57 4.70
C PHE A 102 -0.16 -34.25 4.15
N HIS A 103 -1.13 -33.96 5.02
CA HIS A 103 -2.49 -33.67 4.57
C HIS A 103 -2.59 -32.26 4.02
N ASN A 104 -3.12 -32.15 2.80
CA ASN A 104 -3.50 -30.87 2.23
C ASN A 104 -4.67 -30.24 3.02
N HIS A 105 -4.77 -28.92 2.94
CA HIS A 105 -5.87 -28.18 3.53
C HIS A 105 -7.20 -28.50 2.84
N LYS A 106 -8.30 -28.29 3.57
CA LYS A 106 -9.67 -28.63 3.13
C LYS A 106 -10.01 -28.10 1.73
N GLY A 107 -9.58 -26.87 1.41
CA GLY A 107 -9.83 -26.28 0.10
C GLY A 107 -9.17 -27.04 -1.05
N ALA A 108 -7.99 -27.63 -0.87
CA ALA A 108 -7.38 -28.45 -1.91
C ALA A 108 -8.04 -29.83 -2.02
N THR A 109 -8.41 -30.45 -0.89
CA THR A 109 -9.06 -31.78 -0.89
C THR A 109 -10.50 -31.75 -1.43
N GLU A 110 -11.23 -30.65 -1.24
CA GLU A 110 -12.58 -30.47 -1.78
C GLU A 110 -12.60 -30.18 -3.28
N PHE A 111 -11.49 -29.64 -3.83
CA PHE A 111 -11.39 -29.22 -5.23
C PHE A 111 -10.14 -29.80 -5.91
N PRO A 112 -9.98 -31.14 -5.95
CA PRO A 112 -8.78 -31.79 -6.47
C PRO A 112 -8.53 -31.50 -7.95
N ALA A 113 -9.59 -31.46 -8.77
CA ALA A 113 -9.47 -31.15 -10.20
C ALA A 113 -8.86 -29.76 -10.47
N ALA A 114 -9.11 -28.77 -9.62
CA ALA A 114 -8.50 -27.46 -9.74
C ALA A 114 -7.00 -27.48 -9.40
N VAL A 115 -6.60 -28.32 -8.43
CA VAL A 115 -5.20 -28.54 -8.07
C VAL A 115 -4.46 -29.24 -9.21
N ASP A 116 -5.04 -30.30 -9.77
CA ASP A 116 -4.46 -31.05 -10.89
C ASP A 116 -4.28 -30.20 -12.14
N ALA A 117 -5.29 -29.37 -12.47
CA ALA A 117 -5.20 -28.43 -13.58
C ALA A 117 -4.08 -27.40 -13.38
N TYR A 118 -3.97 -26.85 -12.16
CA TYR A 118 -2.89 -25.91 -11.81
C TYR A 118 -1.52 -26.56 -11.92
N LEU A 119 -1.30 -27.73 -11.32
CA LEU A 119 -0.02 -28.43 -11.36
C LEU A 119 0.35 -28.85 -12.78
N SER A 120 -0.62 -29.29 -13.58
CA SER A 120 -0.41 -29.62 -14.99
C SER A 120 0.05 -28.39 -15.78
N SER A 121 -0.59 -27.24 -15.56
CA SER A 121 -0.16 -25.96 -16.13
C SER A 121 1.26 -25.60 -15.69
N GLU A 122 1.57 -25.61 -14.39
CA GLU A 122 2.89 -25.24 -13.90
C GLU A 122 4.01 -26.17 -14.41
N ARG A 123 3.72 -27.48 -14.58
CA ARG A 123 4.62 -28.45 -15.21
C ARG A 123 4.85 -28.16 -16.69
N ALA A 124 3.79 -27.85 -17.44
CA ALA A 124 3.89 -27.49 -18.86
C ALA A 124 4.75 -26.24 -19.09
N HIS A 125 4.82 -25.36 -18.08
CA HIS A 125 5.69 -24.19 -18.11
C HIS A 125 7.04 -24.40 -17.38
N HIS A 126 7.37 -25.63 -16.98
CA HIS A 126 8.60 -25.98 -16.26
C HIS A 126 8.85 -25.18 -14.96
N ALA A 127 7.79 -24.65 -14.34
CA ALA A 127 7.90 -23.95 -13.05
C ALA A 127 7.93 -24.91 -11.86
N VAL A 128 7.44 -26.13 -12.04
CA VAL A 128 7.53 -27.24 -11.07
C VAL A 128 7.90 -28.53 -11.79
N ILE A 129 8.62 -29.41 -11.09
CA ILE A 129 9.00 -30.75 -11.56
C ILE A 129 8.30 -31.83 -10.73
N GLY A 130 8.12 -33.01 -11.31
CA GLY A 130 7.40 -34.13 -10.69
C GLY A 130 6.22 -34.60 -11.54
N PRO A 131 5.25 -35.33 -10.96
CA PRO A 131 5.23 -35.77 -9.55
C PRO A 131 6.35 -36.78 -9.25
N PHE A 132 6.77 -36.85 -7.99
CA PHE A 132 7.71 -37.86 -7.49
C PHE A 132 7.00 -38.70 -6.42
N SER A 133 7.21 -40.02 -6.44
CA SER A 133 6.65 -40.94 -5.43
C SER A 133 7.43 -40.93 -4.11
N HIS A 134 8.65 -40.41 -4.12
CA HIS A 134 9.55 -40.29 -2.98
C HIS A 134 10.43 -39.05 -3.16
N ASN A 135 11.14 -38.63 -2.11
CA ASN A 135 12.09 -37.52 -2.18
C ASN A 135 13.17 -37.84 -3.26
N PRO A 136 13.27 -37.06 -4.35
CA PRO A 136 14.23 -37.32 -5.42
C PRO A 136 15.62 -36.73 -5.12
N PHE A 137 15.79 -36.01 -4.00
CA PHE A 137 17.03 -35.34 -3.63
C PHE A 137 17.83 -36.16 -2.61
N SER A 138 19.16 -35.97 -2.61
CA SER A 138 20.07 -36.58 -1.63
C SER A 138 20.06 -35.92 -0.26
N CYS A 139 19.26 -34.86 -0.08
CA CYS A 139 19.10 -34.13 1.17
C CYS A 139 17.65 -34.19 1.68
N PRO A 140 17.42 -33.96 2.98
CA PRO A 140 16.07 -33.81 3.51
C PRO A 140 15.30 -32.69 2.80
N VAL A 141 13.99 -32.88 2.65
CA VAL A 141 13.07 -31.89 2.08
C VAL A 141 11.96 -31.56 3.05
N THR A 142 11.48 -30.32 2.97
CA THR A 142 10.23 -29.91 3.60
C THR A 142 9.08 -30.10 2.63
N VAL A 143 7.97 -30.63 3.14
CA VAL A 143 6.70 -30.72 2.41
C VAL A 143 5.71 -29.77 3.07
N SER A 144 5.15 -28.85 2.29
CA SER A 144 4.12 -27.91 2.75
C SER A 144 2.77 -28.24 2.11
N PRO A 145 1.66 -28.12 2.85
CA PRO A 145 0.34 -28.47 2.35
C PRO A 145 -0.13 -27.46 1.29
N LEU A 146 -0.90 -27.96 0.33
CA LEU A 146 -1.62 -27.13 -0.62
C LEU A 146 -2.97 -26.73 -0.05
N ASN A 147 -3.45 -25.56 -0.46
CA ASN A 147 -4.83 -25.12 -0.27
C ASN A 147 -5.40 -24.58 -1.59
N SER A 148 -6.72 -24.47 -1.68
CA SER A 148 -7.37 -23.77 -2.78
C SER A 148 -8.43 -22.80 -2.28
N VAL A 149 -8.50 -21.62 -2.88
CA VAL A 149 -9.45 -20.56 -2.53
C VAL A 149 -10.08 -20.02 -3.82
N PRO A 150 -11.41 -19.78 -3.88
CA PRO A 150 -12.03 -19.22 -5.07
C PRO A 150 -11.44 -17.83 -5.39
N LYS A 151 -11.21 -17.56 -6.68
CA LYS A 151 -10.98 -16.19 -7.13
C LYS A 151 -12.34 -15.47 -7.16
N PRO A 152 -12.42 -14.20 -6.72
CA PRO A 152 -13.64 -13.41 -6.85
C PRO A 152 -14.13 -13.41 -8.31
N ASP A 153 -15.45 -13.49 -8.48
CA ASP A 153 -16.15 -13.33 -9.76
C ASP A 153 -15.69 -14.25 -10.91
N THR A 154 -15.08 -15.39 -10.58
CA THR A 154 -14.66 -16.40 -11.57
C THR A 154 -14.88 -17.81 -11.02
N THR A 155 -14.97 -18.79 -11.91
CA THR A 155 -14.95 -20.22 -11.53
C THR A 155 -13.55 -20.73 -11.21
N GLU A 156 -12.53 -19.91 -11.48
CA GLU A 156 -11.13 -20.23 -11.20
C GLU A 156 -10.81 -20.20 -9.71
N ARG A 157 -9.80 -20.98 -9.32
CA ARG A 157 -9.31 -21.05 -7.94
C ARG A 157 -7.85 -20.67 -7.88
N ARG A 158 -7.45 -19.99 -6.80
CA ARG A 158 -6.03 -19.79 -6.45
C ARG A 158 -5.56 -21.02 -5.70
N ILE A 159 -4.52 -21.65 -6.20
CA ILE A 159 -3.81 -22.70 -5.47
C ILE A 159 -2.71 -22.03 -4.64
N ILE A 160 -2.62 -22.41 -3.38
CA ILE A 160 -1.71 -21.82 -2.39
C ILE A 160 -0.81 -22.94 -1.87
N LEU A 161 0.51 -22.72 -1.93
CA LEU A 161 1.48 -23.49 -1.17
C LEU A 161 1.65 -22.83 0.21
N ASP A 162 1.20 -23.50 1.26
CA ASP A 162 1.19 -22.90 2.60
C ASP A 162 2.55 -23.06 3.29
N LEU A 163 3.44 -22.11 3.00
CA LEU A 163 4.77 -22.03 3.60
C LEU A 163 4.77 -21.51 5.05
N SER A 164 3.60 -21.17 5.60
CA SER A 164 3.41 -20.71 6.98
C SER A 164 2.86 -21.81 7.91
N TRP A 165 2.73 -23.03 7.40
CA TRP A 165 2.26 -24.17 8.16
C TRP A 165 3.39 -25.19 8.45
N PRO A 166 3.43 -25.80 9.64
CA PRO A 166 2.66 -25.44 10.84
C PRO A 166 3.25 -24.20 11.50
N VAL A 167 2.39 -23.38 12.10
CA VAL A 167 2.80 -22.12 12.74
C VAL A 167 3.85 -22.37 13.82
N GLY A 168 4.96 -21.62 13.77
CA GLY A 168 6.08 -21.70 14.71
C GLY A 168 7.18 -22.69 14.28
N SER A 169 6.95 -23.49 13.24
CA SER A 169 7.94 -24.40 12.66
C SER A 169 7.71 -24.60 11.16
N SER A 170 7.27 -23.55 10.48
CA SER A 170 7.06 -23.52 9.03
C SER A 170 8.32 -23.05 8.29
N VAL A 171 8.29 -23.11 6.95
CA VAL A 171 9.39 -22.57 6.12
C VAL A 171 9.56 -21.08 6.38
N ASN A 172 8.46 -20.33 6.44
CA ASN A 172 8.49 -18.89 6.66
C ASN A 172 9.01 -18.52 8.07
N ASP A 173 8.81 -19.36 9.09
CA ASP A 173 9.37 -19.13 10.44
C ASP A 173 10.91 -19.22 10.48
N GLY A 174 11.51 -19.87 9.48
CA GLY A 174 12.95 -19.95 9.29
C GLY A 174 13.54 -18.87 8.39
N ILE A 175 12.73 -17.97 7.82
CA ILE A 175 13.20 -16.87 6.96
C ILE A 175 13.09 -15.56 7.73
N PRO A 176 14.21 -14.91 8.12
CA PRO A 176 14.16 -13.63 8.84
C PRO A 176 13.55 -12.52 7.96
N SER A 177 12.51 -11.85 8.44
CA SER A 177 11.77 -10.84 7.65
C SER A 177 12.52 -9.52 7.43
N GLY A 178 13.55 -9.23 8.23
CA GLY A 178 14.34 -8.00 8.15
C GLY A 178 15.73 -8.18 7.53
N LEU A 179 16.08 -9.41 7.10
CA LEU A 179 17.39 -9.71 6.54
C LEU A 179 17.26 -10.41 5.19
N TYR A 180 18.08 -10.01 4.23
CA TYR A 180 18.28 -10.75 2.99
C TYR A 180 19.77 -10.87 2.69
N LEU A 181 20.27 -12.10 2.52
CA LEU A 181 21.71 -12.36 2.36
C LEU A 181 22.57 -11.73 3.47
N ALA A 182 22.10 -11.83 4.73
CA ALA A 182 22.71 -11.25 5.92
C ALA A 182 22.82 -9.71 5.94
N GLN A 183 22.11 -9.02 5.04
CA GLN A 183 22.01 -7.57 5.03
C GLN A 183 20.62 -7.13 5.49
N GLU A 184 20.53 -6.04 6.25
CA GLU A 184 19.25 -5.43 6.59
C GLU A 184 18.50 -5.03 5.33
N PHE A 185 17.27 -5.49 5.22
CA PHE A 185 16.43 -5.24 4.05
C PHE A 185 15.01 -4.85 4.50
N ALA A 186 14.57 -3.68 4.05
CA ALA A 186 13.22 -3.20 4.25
C ALA A 186 12.53 -3.07 2.89
N LEU A 187 11.53 -3.92 2.65
CA LEU A 187 10.74 -3.87 1.43
C LEU A 187 9.71 -2.74 1.52
N VAL A 188 9.79 -1.78 0.59
CA VAL A 188 8.82 -0.70 0.46
C VAL A 188 8.12 -0.82 -0.89
N TYR A 189 6.81 -1.02 -0.84
CA TYR A 189 5.96 -1.02 -2.04
C TYR A 189 5.53 0.42 -2.37
N PRO A 190 5.38 0.76 -3.65
CA PRO A 190 4.79 2.05 -4.01
C PRO A 190 3.34 2.14 -3.53
N THR A 191 2.95 3.34 -3.12
CA THR A 191 1.60 3.63 -2.66
C THR A 191 0.79 4.33 -3.75
N VAL A 192 -0.53 4.38 -3.56
CA VAL A 192 -1.41 5.22 -4.39
C VAL A 192 -0.99 6.69 -4.31
N ASP A 193 -0.44 7.13 -3.18
CA ASP A 193 0.02 8.51 -3.00
C ASP A 193 1.17 8.84 -3.98
N LEU A 194 2.09 7.91 -4.24
CA LEU A 194 3.14 8.10 -5.25
C LEU A 194 2.56 8.36 -6.66
N ILE A 195 1.47 7.66 -7.00
CA ILE A 195 0.80 7.82 -8.30
C ILE A 195 0.08 9.17 -8.32
N ALA A 196 -0.58 9.53 -7.22
CA ALA A 196 -1.25 10.81 -7.05
C ALA A 196 -0.28 12.00 -7.16
N ASP A 197 0.91 11.90 -6.56
CA ASP A 197 1.95 12.94 -6.65
C ASP A 197 2.41 13.16 -8.10
N ARG A 198 2.52 12.08 -8.90
CA ARG A 198 2.86 12.18 -10.33
C ARG A 198 1.75 12.81 -11.15
N VAL A 199 0.49 12.47 -10.85
CA VAL A 199 -0.69 13.12 -11.45
C VAL A 199 -0.70 14.62 -11.10
N ALA A 200 -0.47 14.96 -9.84
CA ALA A 200 -0.37 16.36 -9.38
C ALA A 200 0.75 17.13 -10.11
N ALA A 201 1.91 16.51 -10.31
CA ALA A 201 3.05 17.12 -10.99
C ALA A 201 2.80 17.37 -12.49
N LEU A 202 2.09 16.47 -13.18
CA LEU A 202 1.75 16.63 -14.59
C LEU A 202 0.54 17.55 -14.82
N GLY A 203 -0.36 17.63 -13.83
CA GLY A 203 -1.54 18.47 -13.87
C GLY A 203 -2.79 17.76 -14.40
N SER A 204 -3.90 18.50 -14.36
CA SER A 204 -5.22 17.99 -14.76
C SER A 204 -5.24 17.53 -16.22
N GLY A 205 -5.92 16.42 -16.47
CA GLY A 205 -6.08 15.82 -17.79
C GLY A 205 -4.90 14.97 -18.28
N CYS A 206 -3.86 14.76 -17.46
CA CYS A 206 -2.84 13.75 -17.75
C CYS A 206 -3.46 12.35 -17.85
N LEU A 207 -2.79 11.40 -18.51
CA LEU A 207 -3.32 10.05 -18.71
C LEU A 207 -2.57 9.05 -17.85
N LEU A 208 -3.30 8.11 -17.26
CA LEU A 208 -2.76 6.91 -16.64
C LEU A 208 -2.83 5.73 -17.60
N PHE A 209 -1.88 4.83 -17.54
CA PHE A 209 -1.96 3.53 -18.20
C PHE A 209 -1.52 2.42 -17.25
N LYS A 210 -1.99 1.19 -17.49
CA LYS A 210 -1.63 0.02 -16.68
C LYS A 210 -1.27 -1.18 -17.56
N ARG A 211 -0.22 -1.91 -17.17
CA ARG A 211 0.17 -3.22 -17.74
C ARG A 211 0.37 -4.21 -16.59
N ASP A 212 -0.02 -5.47 -16.77
CA ASP A 212 0.02 -6.53 -15.74
C ASP A 212 0.82 -7.73 -16.28
N LEU A 213 1.67 -8.33 -15.46
CA LEU A 213 2.38 -9.56 -15.82
C LEU A 213 1.52 -10.80 -15.53
N ARG A 214 1.39 -11.66 -16.54
CA ARG A 214 0.54 -12.87 -16.45
C ARG A 214 1.01 -13.86 -15.38
N ARG A 215 2.32 -13.93 -15.09
CA ARG A 215 2.91 -14.89 -14.15
C ARG A 215 3.82 -14.17 -13.14
N ALA A 216 3.30 -14.05 -11.91
CA ALA A 216 3.99 -13.38 -10.82
C ALA A 216 5.24 -14.12 -10.30
N ALA A 217 5.42 -15.41 -10.62
CA ALA A 217 6.57 -16.21 -10.16
C ALA A 217 7.94 -15.62 -10.59
N MET A 218 7.96 -14.87 -11.69
CA MET A 218 9.13 -14.12 -12.16
C MET A 218 9.08 -12.63 -11.81
N ALA A 219 7.94 -12.14 -11.28
CA ALA A 219 7.65 -10.75 -10.96
C ALA A 219 7.77 -10.50 -9.45
N CYS A 220 8.93 -10.80 -8.88
CA CYS A 220 9.25 -10.28 -7.56
C CYS A 220 9.51 -8.77 -7.67
N GLN A 221 9.34 -8.03 -6.57
CA GLN A 221 9.50 -6.58 -6.58
C GLN A 221 10.87 -6.13 -7.12
N ARG A 222 11.96 -6.89 -6.89
CA ARG A 222 13.29 -6.55 -7.40
C ARG A 222 13.39 -6.62 -8.93
N SER A 223 12.80 -7.65 -9.55
CA SER A 223 12.81 -7.78 -11.01
C SER A 223 11.92 -6.71 -11.66
N THR A 224 10.75 -6.40 -11.09
CA THR A 224 9.90 -5.33 -11.64
C THR A 224 10.40 -3.92 -11.34
N ASN A 225 11.17 -3.72 -10.27
CA ASN A 225 11.92 -2.48 -10.05
C ASN A 225 12.97 -2.28 -11.15
N ALA A 226 13.68 -3.35 -11.54
CA ALA A 226 14.65 -3.29 -12.62
C ALA A 226 13.99 -2.92 -13.97
N VAL A 227 12.84 -3.51 -14.30
CA VAL A 227 12.04 -3.08 -15.47
C VAL A 227 11.65 -1.60 -15.37
N SER A 228 11.18 -1.16 -14.21
CA SER A 228 10.80 0.24 -13.96
C SER A 228 11.96 1.20 -14.14
N TYR A 229 13.17 0.78 -13.76
CA TYR A 229 14.41 1.54 -14.00
C TYR A 229 14.68 1.70 -15.50
N ILE A 230 14.58 0.62 -16.28
CA ILE A 230 14.80 0.67 -17.74
C ILE A 230 13.78 1.61 -18.40
N LEU A 231 12.51 1.53 -17.98
CA LEU A 231 11.46 2.45 -18.43
C LEU A 231 11.80 3.91 -18.08
N SER A 232 12.28 4.15 -16.87
CA SER A 232 12.65 5.49 -16.42
C SER A 232 13.81 6.09 -17.23
N CYS A 233 14.79 5.27 -17.65
CA CYS A 233 15.89 5.69 -18.52
C CYS A 233 15.40 6.17 -19.89
N ALA A 234 14.27 5.62 -20.38
CA ALA A 234 13.59 6.07 -21.60
C ALA A 234 12.62 7.25 -21.37
N GLY A 235 12.59 7.81 -20.16
CA GLY A 235 11.66 8.88 -19.77
C GLY A 235 10.22 8.41 -19.57
N CYS A 236 9.98 7.11 -19.40
CA CYS A 236 8.68 6.52 -19.07
C CYS A 236 8.61 6.27 -17.55
N GLN A 237 7.89 7.12 -16.84
CA GLN A 237 7.77 7.04 -15.38
C GLN A 237 6.64 6.09 -14.99
N VAL A 238 6.99 4.91 -14.47
CA VAL A 238 6.03 3.91 -13.97
C VAL A 238 6.19 3.68 -12.46
N ALA A 239 5.11 3.37 -11.78
CA ALA A 239 5.08 2.87 -10.42
C ALA A 239 4.70 1.39 -10.50
N ASN A 240 5.54 0.52 -9.94
CA ASN A 240 5.35 -0.93 -10.04
C ASN A 240 5.01 -1.56 -8.69
N TYR A 241 3.84 -2.22 -8.61
CA TYR A 241 3.46 -3.00 -7.46
C TYR A 241 3.47 -4.47 -7.85
N LEU A 242 4.52 -5.21 -7.46
CA LEU A 242 4.73 -6.59 -7.88
C LEU A 242 4.62 -6.73 -9.41
N ASP A 243 3.53 -7.31 -9.90
CA ASP A 243 3.20 -7.58 -11.31
C ASP A 243 2.52 -6.42 -12.06
N ASP A 244 2.03 -5.40 -11.35
CA ASP A 244 1.36 -4.24 -11.93
C ASP A 244 2.36 -3.12 -12.25
N PHE A 245 2.36 -2.62 -13.49
CA PHE A 245 3.05 -1.39 -13.89
C PHE A 245 2.03 -0.29 -14.17
N ILE A 246 2.13 0.82 -13.46
CA ILE A 246 1.19 1.95 -13.55
C ILE A 246 1.97 3.18 -13.99
N GLY A 247 1.74 3.62 -15.23
CA GLY A 247 2.36 4.81 -15.79
C GLY A 247 1.47 6.04 -15.70
N VAL A 248 2.08 7.22 -15.55
CA VAL A 248 1.40 8.51 -15.65
C VAL A 248 2.17 9.37 -16.65
N ALA A 249 1.47 9.90 -17.65
CA ALA A 249 2.08 10.65 -18.74
C ALA A 249 1.19 11.78 -19.23
N SER A 250 1.79 12.75 -19.93
CA SER A 250 1.01 13.76 -20.66
C SER A 250 0.24 13.13 -21.82
N ILE A 251 -0.83 13.79 -22.26
CA ILE A 251 -1.66 13.35 -23.39
C ILE A 251 -0.82 13.03 -24.63
N ALA A 252 0.19 13.86 -24.91
CA ALA A 252 1.07 13.70 -26.07
C ALA A 252 1.97 12.45 -26.01
N ARG A 253 2.32 11.97 -24.80
CA ARG A 253 3.29 10.88 -24.61
C ARG A 253 2.67 9.56 -24.16
N ALA A 254 1.45 9.58 -23.62
CA ALA A 254 0.87 8.43 -22.94
C ALA A 254 0.75 7.19 -23.84
N SER A 255 0.29 7.34 -25.08
CA SER A 255 0.21 6.22 -26.03
C SER A 255 1.59 5.67 -26.36
N GLN A 256 2.57 6.54 -26.59
CA GLN A 256 3.96 6.13 -26.83
C GLN A 256 4.55 5.37 -25.64
N HIS A 257 4.34 5.88 -24.42
CA HIS A 257 4.81 5.25 -23.18
C HIS A 257 4.14 3.90 -22.93
N TYR A 258 2.84 3.79 -23.19
CA TYR A 258 2.08 2.55 -23.07
C TYR A 258 2.58 1.47 -24.04
N GLU A 259 2.81 1.82 -25.31
CA GLU A 259 3.33 0.88 -26.31
C GLU A 259 4.78 0.50 -26.07
N TYR A 260 5.61 1.47 -25.64
CA TYR A 260 7.00 1.21 -25.26
C TYR A 260 7.07 0.25 -24.06
N CYS A 261 6.21 0.45 -23.04
CA CYS A 261 6.14 -0.46 -21.91
C CYS A 261 5.84 -1.90 -22.34
N GLY A 262 4.81 -2.11 -23.18
CA GLY A 262 4.49 -3.44 -23.70
C GLY A 262 5.63 -4.05 -24.52
N SER A 263 6.24 -3.25 -25.40
CA SER A 263 7.37 -3.68 -26.24
C SER A 263 8.57 -4.11 -25.40
N LEU A 264 8.92 -3.33 -24.37
CA LEU A 264 10.03 -3.65 -23.47
C LEU A 264 9.77 -4.97 -22.71
N LEU A 265 8.56 -5.18 -22.19
CA LEU A 265 8.23 -6.44 -21.52
C LEU A 265 8.47 -7.65 -22.43
N GLN A 266 8.03 -7.57 -23.69
CA GLN A 266 8.28 -8.61 -24.68
C GLN A 266 9.78 -8.78 -25.00
N GLU A 267 10.52 -7.67 -25.11
CA GLU A 267 11.96 -7.69 -25.38
C GLU A 267 12.74 -8.38 -24.26
N LEU A 268 12.33 -8.17 -23.02
CA LEU A 268 12.90 -8.79 -21.83
C LEU A 268 12.49 -10.27 -21.65
N GLY A 269 11.57 -10.78 -22.47
CA GLY A 269 11.03 -12.13 -22.38
C GLY A 269 9.96 -12.31 -21.30
N LEU A 270 9.34 -11.22 -20.85
CA LEU A 270 8.21 -11.21 -19.92
C LEU A 270 6.87 -11.34 -20.68
N GLN A 271 5.90 -11.99 -20.04
CA GLN A 271 4.56 -12.20 -20.61
C GLN A 271 3.53 -11.33 -19.91
N GLU A 272 2.85 -10.50 -20.70
CA GLU A 272 1.77 -9.61 -20.26
C GLU A 272 0.41 -10.33 -20.22
N SER A 273 -0.45 -9.91 -19.29
CA SER A 273 -1.88 -10.20 -19.29
C SER A 273 -2.65 -9.14 -20.08
N LEU A 274 -2.79 -9.34 -21.40
CA LEU A 274 -3.45 -8.37 -22.29
C LEU A 274 -4.89 -8.01 -21.87
N SER A 275 -5.62 -8.96 -21.26
CA SER A 275 -7.00 -8.73 -20.78
C SER A 275 -7.08 -7.79 -19.57
N LYS A 276 -5.97 -7.58 -18.86
CA LYS A 276 -5.85 -6.68 -17.71
C LYS A 276 -5.09 -5.40 -18.05
N ALA A 277 -4.56 -5.29 -19.25
CA ALA A 277 -3.92 -4.09 -19.73
C ALA A 277 -4.97 -2.98 -19.85
N CYS A 278 -4.65 -1.79 -19.36
CA CYS A 278 -5.50 -0.62 -19.49
C CYS A 278 -4.76 0.43 -20.32
N PRO A 279 -5.24 0.75 -21.53
CA PRO A 279 -4.64 1.81 -22.33
C PRO A 279 -4.77 3.17 -21.63
N PRO A 280 -4.07 4.21 -22.13
CA PRO A 280 -4.14 5.55 -21.57
C PRO A 280 -5.57 6.06 -21.35
N SER A 281 -5.88 6.45 -20.12
CA SER A 281 -7.20 6.93 -19.69
C SER A 281 -7.06 8.02 -18.63
N THR A 282 -8.03 8.93 -18.56
CA THR A 282 -8.12 9.94 -17.50
C THR A 282 -8.67 9.39 -16.19
N VAL A 283 -9.37 8.26 -16.24
CA VAL A 283 -9.93 7.55 -15.07
C VAL A 283 -9.40 6.12 -15.05
N MET A 284 -8.77 5.73 -13.94
CA MET A 284 -8.18 4.39 -13.81
C MET A 284 -8.15 3.91 -12.35
N THR A 285 -8.45 2.62 -12.14
CA THR A 285 -8.32 1.97 -10.83
C THR A 285 -6.90 1.44 -10.64
N CYS A 286 -6.18 2.04 -9.69
CA CYS A 286 -4.80 1.71 -9.34
C CYS A 286 -4.75 1.24 -7.88
N LEU A 287 -4.21 0.04 -7.62
CA LEU A 287 -4.09 -0.53 -6.27
C LEU A 287 -5.41 -0.50 -5.46
N GLY A 288 -6.54 -0.67 -6.15
CA GLY A 288 -7.89 -0.64 -5.57
C GLY A 288 -8.49 0.76 -5.35
N VAL A 289 -7.84 1.83 -5.80
CA VAL A 289 -8.32 3.22 -5.73
C VAL A 289 -8.51 3.76 -7.14
N GLN A 290 -9.69 4.32 -7.42
CA GLN A 290 -9.95 5.01 -8.67
C GLN A 290 -9.32 6.40 -8.63
N ILE A 291 -8.54 6.71 -9.65
CA ILE A 291 -7.87 7.98 -9.86
C ILE A 291 -8.57 8.66 -11.03
N ASN A 292 -9.08 9.88 -10.83
CA ASN A 292 -9.61 10.73 -11.89
C ASN A 292 -8.71 11.97 -12.02
N THR A 293 -8.05 12.06 -13.17
CA THR A 293 -7.07 13.11 -13.48
C THR A 293 -7.70 14.40 -13.99
N VAL A 294 -8.96 14.38 -14.44
CA VAL A 294 -9.68 15.59 -14.83
C VAL A 294 -10.11 16.31 -13.55
N ASP A 295 -10.83 15.60 -12.69
CA ASP A 295 -11.34 16.14 -11.42
C ASP A 295 -10.25 16.23 -10.34
N MET A 296 -9.07 15.66 -10.60
CA MET A 296 -7.96 15.56 -9.66
C MET A 296 -8.38 14.94 -8.33
N THR A 297 -9.03 13.77 -8.38
CA THR A 297 -9.57 13.07 -7.21
C THR A 297 -9.14 11.60 -7.11
N LEU A 298 -9.03 11.11 -5.87
CA LEU A 298 -8.94 9.70 -5.51
C LEU A 298 -10.25 9.26 -4.85
N SER A 299 -10.81 8.15 -5.31
CA SER A 299 -12.05 7.57 -4.77
C SER A 299 -11.94 6.05 -4.66
N VAL A 300 -12.73 5.44 -3.77
CA VAL A 300 -12.93 3.99 -3.77
C VAL A 300 -13.97 3.64 -4.82
N THR A 301 -13.80 2.51 -5.51
CA THR A 301 -14.76 2.10 -6.53
C THR A 301 -16.15 1.83 -5.93
N PRO A 302 -17.24 2.12 -6.65
CA PRO A 302 -18.60 1.92 -6.15
C PRO A 302 -18.86 0.49 -5.67
N GLU A 303 -18.39 -0.50 -6.42
CA GLU A 303 -18.59 -1.93 -6.13
C GLU A 303 -17.98 -2.29 -4.77
N ARG A 304 -16.79 -1.74 -4.48
CA ARG A 304 -16.11 -1.98 -3.21
C ARG A 304 -16.81 -1.30 -2.03
N LEU A 305 -17.47 -0.17 -2.27
CA LEU A 305 -18.31 0.48 -1.26
C LEU A 305 -19.56 -0.34 -1.00
N ASP A 306 -20.21 -0.88 -2.04
CA ASP A 306 -21.41 -1.71 -1.91
C ASP A 306 -21.12 -3.00 -1.11
N GLU A 307 -20.00 -3.68 -1.40
CA GLU A 307 -19.52 -4.81 -0.58
C GLU A 307 -19.38 -4.43 0.90
N LEU A 308 -18.87 -3.23 1.16
CA LEU A 308 -18.66 -2.75 2.52
C LEU A 308 -19.99 -2.38 3.19
N VAL A 309 -20.95 -1.83 2.46
CA VAL A 309 -22.31 -1.57 2.96
C VAL A 309 -22.99 -2.87 3.37
N VAL A 310 -22.88 -3.93 2.56
CA VAL A 310 -23.40 -5.27 2.90
C VAL A 310 -22.72 -5.80 4.16
N LEU A 311 -21.39 -5.72 4.24
CA LEU A 311 -20.63 -6.13 5.42
C LEU A 311 -21.09 -5.37 6.68
N LEU A 312 -21.14 -4.05 6.61
CA LEU A 312 -21.51 -3.18 7.74
C LEU A 312 -22.95 -3.44 8.20
N SER A 313 -23.85 -3.71 7.27
CA SER A 313 -25.24 -4.10 7.57
C SER A 313 -25.28 -5.42 8.35
N HIS A 314 -24.45 -6.40 7.98
CA HIS A 314 -24.31 -7.63 8.75
C HIS A 314 -23.74 -7.37 10.16
N TRP A 315 -22.80 -6.44 10.31
CA TRP A 315 -22.24 -6.08 11.62
C TRP A 315 -23.26 -5.47 12.58
N LEU A 316 -24.32 -4.82 12.09
CA LEU A 316 -25.43 -4.34 12.93
C LEU A 316 -26.20 -5.48 13.62
N THR A 317 -26.14 -6.71 13.09
CA THR A 317 -26.85 -7.86 13.67
C THR A 317 -26.07 -8.54 14.80
N LYS A 318 -24.77 -8.25 14.94
CA LYS A 318 -23.90 -8.90 15.92
C LYS A 318 -24.06 -8.30 17.31
N LYS A 319 -23.96 -9.12 18.36
CA LYS A 319 -23.91 -8.66 19.77
C LYS A 319 -22.48 -8.60 20.33
N SER A 320 -21.58 -9.42 19.80
CA SER A 320 -20.17 -9.49 20.14
C SER A 320 -19.35 -9.86 18.91
N ALA A 321 -18.04 -9.61 18.96
CA ALA A 321 -17.10 -10.00 17.92
C ALA A 321 -15.77 -10.42 18.54
N THR A 322 -15.05 -11.30 17.86
CA THR A 322 -13.66 -11.64 18.19
C THR A 322 -12.71 -10.51 17.81
N ARG A 323 -11.53 -10.48 18.42
CA ARG A 323 -10.45 -9.57 18.00
C ARG A 323 -10.10 -9.76 16.52
N SER A 324 -10.04 -11.00 16.03
CA SER A 324 -9.74 -11.29 14.63
C SER A 324 -10.79 -10.71 13.66
N GLU A 325 -12.08 -10.82 14.01
CA GLU A 325 -13.15 -10.20 13.22
C GLU A 325 -13.05 -8.67 13.23
N LEU A 326 -12.77 -8.06 14.38
CA LEU A 326 -12.56 -6.61 14.48
C LEU A 326 -11.34 -6.14 13.68
N GLN A 327 -10.23 -6.89 13.71
CA GLN A 327 -9.04 -6.59 12.89
C GLN A 327 -9.39 -6.60 11.40
N SER A 328 -10.17 -7.60 10.95
CA SER A 328 -10.62 -7.69 9.57
C SER A 328 -11.50 -6.50 9.18
N LEU A 329 -12.47 -6.11 10.02
CA LEU A 329 -13.32 -4.93 9.79
C LEU A 329 -12.49 -3.65 9.72
N VAL A 330 -11.61 -3.43 10.69
CA VAL A 330 -10.72 -2.27 10.75
C VAL A 330 -9.84 -2.19 9.52
N GLY A 331 -9.27 -3.31 9.04
CA GLY A 331 -8.46 -3.35 7.83
C GLY A 331 -9.24 -2.86 6.60
N LYS A 332 -10.48 -3.34 6.43
CA LYS A 332 -11.37 -2.92 5.33
C LYS A 332 -11.74 -1.43 5.42
N LEU A 333 -12.12 -0.95 6.62
CA LEU A 333 -12.48 0.45 6.83
C LEU A 333 -11.27 1.41 6.72
N SER A 334 -10.09 0.97 7.16
CA SER A 334 -8.86 1.76 7.07
C SER A 334 -8.45 2.02 5.63
N PHE A 335 -8.63 1.05 4.74
CA PHE A 335 -8.42 1.24 3.31
C PHE A 335 -9.33 2.35 2.76
N VAL A 336 -10.64 2.29 3.05
CA VAL A 336 -11.60 3.29 2.58
C VAL A 336 -11.36 4.67 3.20
N SER A 337 -10.84 4.72 4.43
CA SER A 337 -10.49 5.97 5.13
C SER A 337 -9.41 6.80 4.43
N LYS A 338 -8.74 6.25 3.40
CA LYS A 338 -7.83 7.00 2.52
C LYS A 338 -8.60 7.97 1.61
N CYS A 339 -9.75 7.54 1.08
CA CYS A 339 -10.59 8.34 0.18
C CYS A 339 -11.82 8.93 0.88
N VAL A 340 -12.09 8.55 2.13
CA VAL A 340 -13.17 9.12 2.97
C VAL A 340 -12.54 9.72 4.23
N ARG A 341 -11.93 10.91 4.13
CA ARG A 341 -11.07 11.46 5.22
C ARG A 341 -11.78 11.60 6.57
N GLN A 342 -13.05 12.02 6.57
CA GLN A 342 -13.87 12.25 7.77
C GLN A 342 -14.13 10.94 8.54
N SER A 343 -14.04 9.79 7.87
CA SER A 343 -14.31 8.49 8.47
C SER A 343 -13.26 8.07 9.53
N ARG A 344 -12.07 8.69 9.52
CA ARG A 344 -10.98 8.40 10.46
C ARG A 344 -11.38 8.58 11.93
N LEU A 345 -12.28 9.52 12.23
CA LEU A 345 -12.79 9.74 13.59
C LEU A 345 -13.56 8.52 14.11
N PHE A 346 -14.41 7.95 13.26
CA PHE A 346 -15.25 6.79 13.57
C PHE A 346 -14.40 5.51 13.59
N LEU A 347 -13.41 5.41 12.70
CA LEU A 347 -12.42 4.32 12.73
C LEU A 347 -11.58 4.33 14.03
N ALA A 348 -11.17 5.51 14.52
CA ALA A 348 -10.34 5.64 15.72
C ALA A 348 -11.01 5.05 16.96
N ARG A 349 -12.34 5.18 17.08
CA ARG A 349 -13.11 4.59 18.16
C ARG A 349 -13.19 3.05 18.05
N ILE A 350 -13.38 2.52 16.85
CA ILE A 350 -13.32 1.07 16.60
C ILE A 350 -11.92 0.51 16.93
N LEU A 351 -10.86 1.22 16.55
CA LEU A 351 -9.47 0.89 16.91
C LEU A 351 -9.25 0.90 18.42
N THR A 352 -9.86 1.84 19.14
CA THR A 352 -9.78 1.90 20.60
C THR A 352 -10.45 0.69 21.24
N MET A 353 -11.62 0.29 20.76
CA MET A 353 -12.27 -0.96 21.19
C MET A 353 -11.38 -2.17 20.91
N LEU A 354 -10.79 -2.26 19.71
CA LEU A 354 -9.88 -3.35 19.34
C LEU A 354 -8.71 -3.48 20.31
N ARG A 355 -8.14 -2.37 20.79
CA ARG A 355 -7.01 -2.39 21.75
C ARG A 355 -7.37 -2.97 23.12
N THR A 356 -8.64 -3.03 23.49
CA THR A 356 -9.07 -3.61 24.78
C THR A 356 -9.00 -5.14 24.78
N VAL A 357 -8.96 -5.78 23.61
CA VAL A 357 -9.02 -7.23 23.45
C VAL A 357 -7.62 -7.81 23.25
N LYS A 358 -7.12 -8.63 24.17
CA LYS A 358 -5.70 -9.08 24.14
C LYS A 358 -5.36 -10.15 23.10
N ARG A 359 -6.20 -11.18 22.92
CA ARG A 359 -5.90 -12.34 22.05
C ARG A 359 -6.90 -12.45 20.90
N ASN A 360 -6.50 -13.08 19.80
CA ASN A 360 -7.31 -13.15 18.56
C ASN A 360 -8.67 -13.84 18.74
N HIS A 361 -8.74 -14.87 19.58
CA HIS A 361 -9.96 -15.62 19.90
C HIS A 361 -10.80 -14.99 21.02
N HIS A 362 -10.30 -13.95 21.70
CA HIS A 362 -11.09 -13.28 22.74
C HIS A 362 -12.22 -12.46 22.09
N HIS A 363 -13.37 -12.46 22.75
CA HIS A 363 -14.55 -11.70 22.34
C HIS A 363 -14.64 -10.36 23.07
N VAL A 364 -15.30 -9.40 22.42
CA VAL A 364 -15.74 -8.14 23.01
C VAL A 364 -17.21 -7.89 22.66
N LYS A 365 -17.96 -7.35 23.62
CA LYS A 365 -19.34 -6.93 23.41
C LYS A 365 -19.36 -5.62 22.61
N LEU A 366 -20.20 -5.55 21.59
CA LEU A 366 -20.32 -4.35 20.77
C LEU A 366 -21.15 -3.29 21.52
N SER A 367 -20.55 -2.12 21.72
CA SER A 367 -21.12 -0.98 22.44
C SER A 367 -22.15 -0.22 21.59
N LYS A 368 -23.03 0.59 22.20
CA LYS A 368 -23.98 1.45 21.45
C LYS A 368 -23.24 2.43 20.53
N GLU A 369 -22.13 2.95 21.03
CA GLU A 369 -21.25 3.88 20.34
C GLU A 369 -20.71 3.25 19.04
N PHE A 370 -20.25 2.00 19.11
CA PHE A 370 -19.83 1.24 17.92
C PHE A 370 -20.93 1.19 16.87
N PHE A 371 -22.19 0.89 17.23
CA PHE A 371 -23.28 0.87 16.26
C PHE A 371 -23.56 2.25 15.66
N TRP A 372 -23.40 3.33 16.43
CA TRP A 372 -23.47 4.69 15.86
C TRP A 372 -22.38 4.96 14.83
N ASP A 373 -21.16 4.44 15.02
CA ASP A 373 -20.11 4.51 13.99
C ASP A 373 -20.55 3.77 12.73
N ILE A 374 -21.05 2.55 12.86
CA ILE A 374 -21.51 1.75 11.72
C ILE A 374 -22.64 2.46 10.97
N HIS A 375 -23.59 3.08 11.67
CA HIS A 375 -24.64 3.88 11.04
C HIS A 375 -24.09 5.12 10.32
N TRP A 376 -23.08 5.78 10.88
CA TRP A 376 -22.40 6.89 10.19
C TRP A 376 -21.77 6.40 8.89
N TRP A 377 -21.04 5.27 8.94
CA TRP A 377 -20.44 4.67 7.75
C TRP A 377 -21.51 4.38 6.69
N LEU A 378 -22.57 3.65 7.03
CA LEU A 378 -23.65 3.31 6.09
C LEU A 378 -24.29 4.54 5.43
N ARG A 379 -24.45 5.63 6.19
CA ARG A 379 -25.08 6.85 5.68
C ARG A 379 -24.16 7.69 4.79
N PHE A 380 -22.87 7.74 5.11
CA PHE A 380 -21.98 8.76 4.57
C PHE A 380 -20.83 8.21 3.72
N ILE A 381 -20.66 6.89 3.63
CA ILE A 381 -19.54 6.30 2.90
C ILE A 381 -19.53 6.65 1.41
N HIS A 382 -20.71 6.71 0.76
CA HIS A 382 -20.82 7.16 -0.63
C HIS A 382 -20.74 8.69 -0.74
N VAL A 383 -21.29 9.42 0.23
CA VAL A 383 -21.39 10.89 0.21
C VAL A 383 -20.01 11.56 0.32
N TYR A 384 -19.12 11.01 1.16
CA TYR A 384 -17.77 11.53 1.36
C TYR A 384 -16.71 10.75 0.58
N ASN A 385 -17.11 9.91 -0.40
CA ASN A 385 -16.15 9.20 -1.24
C ASN A 385 -15.49 10.17 -2.23
N GLY A 386 -14.21 10.43 -2.03
CA GLY A 386 -13.46 11.35 -2.87
C GLY A 386 -12.54 12.24 -2.03
N VAL A 387 -11.28 12.28 -2.39
CA VAL A 387 -10.32 13.25 -1.87
C VAL A 387 -9.59 13.91 -3.03
N SER A 388 -9.31 15.20 -2.92
CA SER A 388 -8.48 15.88 -3.92
C SER A 388 -7.03 15.35 -3.87
N ILE A 389 -6.49 15.11 -5.06
CA ILE A 389 -5.07 14.79 -5.33
C ILE A 389 -4.19 16.03 -5.17
N ILE A 390 -4.76 17.22 -5.40
CA ILE A 390 -4.01 18.47 -5.36
C ILE A 390 -3.38 18.61 -3.96
N PRO A 391 -2.04 18.60 -3.86
CA PRO A 391 -1.38 18.83 -2.59
C PRO A 391 -1.82 20.20 -2.08
N THR A 392 -2.21 20.30 -0.81
CA THR A 392 -2.22 21.58 -0.10
C THR A 392 -0.77 22.00 0.13
N SER A 393 -0.04 22.32 -0.94
CA SER A 393 1.28 22.96 -0.88
C SER A 393 1.18 24.22 -0.02
N ALA A 394 2.29 24.68 0.55
CA ALA A 394 2.31 25.99 1.21
C ALA A 394 2.00 27.07 0.16
N TRP A 395 0.77 27.56 0.15
CA TRP A 395 0.35 28.69 -0.65
C TRP A 395 1.23 29.88 -0.24
N SER A 396 1.84 30.59 -1.20
CA SER A 396 2.54 31.85 -0.91
C SER A 396 1.59 32.90 -0.34
N SER A 397 0.33 32.86 -0.79
CA SER A 397 -0.80 33.61 -0.26
C SER A 397 -2.11 32.99 -0.77
N PRO A 398 -3.18 32.91 0.04
CA PRO A 398 -4.49 32.43 -0.43
C PRO A 398 -5.15 33.46 -1.35
N ASP A 399 -5.78 33.01 -2.44
CA ASP A 399 -6.57 33.86 -3.33
C ASP A 399 -7.84 34.40 -2.62
N ALA A 400 -8.33 33.67 -1.61
CA ALA A 400 -9.45 34.05 -0.77
C ALA A 400 -9.33 33.46 0.64
N VAL A 401 -9.69 34.26 1.65
CA VAL A 401 -9.75 33.83 3.06
C VAL A 401 -11.19 33.58 3.43
N PHE A 402 -11.47 32.37 3.89
CA PHE A 402 -12.77 31.95 4.41
C PHE A 402 -12.65 31.64 5.90
N ALA A 403 -13.54 32.20 6.70
CA ALA A 403 -13.67 31.85 8.11
C ALA A 403 -14.99 31.11 8.31
N THR A 404 -14.93 29.90 8.86
CA THR A 404 -16.14 29.12 9.16
C THR A 404 -16.20 28.80 10.64
N ASP A 405 -17.40 28.87 11.21
CA ASP A 405 -17.67 28.38 12.56
C ASP A 405 -18.93 27.52 12.55
N ALA A 406 -19.01 26.56 13.45
CA ALA A 406 -20.16 25.69 13.59
C ALA A 406 -20.48 25.45 15.06
N CYS A 407 -21.78 25.31 15.33
CA CYS A 407 -22.32 24.96 16.62
C CYS A 407 -23.36 23.85 16.46
N LEU A 408 -23.88 23.36 17.58
CA LEU A 408 -24.85 22.25 17.58
C LEU A 408 -26.18 22.57 16.88
N SER A 409 -26.48 23.86 16.62
CA SER A 409 -27.73 24.31 15.99
C SER A 409 -27.53 24.91 14.59
N GLY A 410 -26.30 24.92 14.06
CA GLY A 410 -26.04 25.52 12.76
C GLY A 410 -24.56 25.78 12.48
N CYS A 411 -24.25 26.13 11.25
CA CYS A 411 -22.92 26.58 10.83
C CYS A 411 -23.02 27.90 10.07
N GLY A 412 -21.92 28.64 10.07
CA GLY A 412 -21.77 29.90 9.35
C GLY A 412 -20.40 29.99 8.72
N GLY A 413 -20.32 30.72 7.61
CA GLY A 413 -19.09 31.02 6.89
C GLY A 413 -19.07 32.50 6.52
N LEU A 414 -17.88 33.10 6.59
CA LEU A 414 -17.59 34.45 6.13
C LEU A 414 -16.51 34.36 5.06
N THR A 415 -16.75 35.03 3.95
CA THR A 415 -15.79 35.28 2.87
C THR A 415 -15.56 36.79 2.79
N SER A 416 -14.56 37.25 2.04
CA SER A 416 -14.36 38.69 1.80
C SER A 416 -15.56 39.37 1.10
N GLN A 417 -16.45 38.60 0.46
CA GLN A 417 -17.55 39.10 -0.37
C GLN A 417 -18.94 38.64 0.10
N SER A 418 -19.04 37.68 1.02
CA SER A 418 -20.33 37.06 1.36
C SER A 418 -20.36 36.40 2.74
N VAL A 419 -21.56 36.33 3.32
CA VAL A 419 -21.86 35.59 4.55
C VAL A 419 -22.79 34.44 4.20
N LEU A 420 -22.46 33.24 4.68
CA LEU A 420 -23.25 32.03 4.55
C LEU A 420 -23.69 31.59 5.94
N SER A 421 -24.95 31.20 6.12
CA SER A 421 -25.43 30.63 7.37
C SER A 421 -26.45 29.53 7.11
N TYR A 422 -26.36 28.45 7.87
CA TYR A 422 -27.25 27.30 7.82
C TYR A 422 -27.65 26.90 9.23
N ARG A 423 -28.96 26.80 9.48
CA ARG A 423 -29.52 26.38 10.77
C ARG A 423 -29.95 24.92 10.67
N VAL A 424 -29.40 24.06 11.53
CA VAL A 424 -29.81 22.66 11.65
C VAL A 424 -31.12 22.63 12.45
N SER A 425 -32.22 22.19 11.84
CA SER A 425 -33.51 22.13 12.54
C SER A 425 -33.52 21.04 13.60
N SER A 426 -33.87 21.44 14.83
CA SER A 426 -33.86 20.59 16.01
C SER A 426 -35.04 19.62 16.02
N ARG A 427 -34.87 18.44 15.44
CA ARG A 427 -35.50 17.21 15.94
C ARG A 427 -34.44 16.15 16.17
N GLY A 428 -33.84 16.21 17.36
CA GLY A 428 -33.12 15.10 17.97
C GLY A 428 -31.75 15.46 18.55
N GLN A 429 -31.60 15.19 19.84
CA GLN A 429 -30.36 14.91 20.58
C GLN A 429 -29.68 16.06 21.35
N GLY A 430 -29.60 15.84 22.67
CA GLY A 430 -28.80 16.63 23.60
C GLY A 430 -28.31 15.82 24.80
N HIS A 431 -28.12 14.51 24.67
CA HIS A 431 -27.66 13.64 25.78
C HIS A 431 -26.54 12.65 25.40
N SER A 432 -25.84 12.85 24.27
CA SER A 432 -25.04 11.78 23.64
C SER A 432 -23.59 12.19 23.38
N ALA A 433 -22.73 12.17 24.40
CA ALA A 433 -21.27 12.24 24.18
C ALA A 433 -20.38 11.53 25.23
N GLY A 434 -20.94 10.94 26.30
CA GLY A 434 -20.17 10.08 27.22
C GLY A 434 -18.99 10.73 27.94
N VAL A 435 -18.94 12.07 28.03
CA VAL A 435 -17.87 12.81 28.72
C VAL A 435 -18.16 12.86 30.23
N PRO A 436 -17.28 12.33 31.11
CA PRO A 436 -17.40 12.52 32.56
C PRO A 436 -17.42 14.02 32.89
N GLN A 437 -18.29 14.46 33.80
CA GLN A 437 -18.48 15.88 34.17
C GLN A 437 -18.91 16.81 33.00
N SER A 438 -19.69 16.30 32.04
CA SER A 438 -20.21 17.06 30.89
C SER A 438 -20.90 18.40 31.21
N HIS A 439 -21.42 18.60 32.42
CA HIS A 439 -21.99 19.86 32.89
C HIS A 439 -20.97 21.01 33.02
N LEU A 440 -19.67 20.70 33.08
CA LEU A 440 -18.57 21.66 33.10
C LEU A 440 -18.12 22.10 31.69
N PHE A 441 -18.57 21.39 30.65
CA PHE A 441 -18.19 21.63 29.27
C PHE A 441 -19.43 22.04 28.46
N ARG A 442 -19.61 23.35 28.27
CA ARG A 442 -20.63 23.90 27.37
C ARG A 442 -20.19 23.77 25.91
N GLY A 443 -21.09 23.89 24.93
CA GLY A 443 -20.73 23.86 23.51
C GLY A 443 -19.69 24.90 23.09
N HIS A 444 -19.53 25.99 23.86
CA HIS A 444 -18.45 26.97 23.69
C HIS A 444 -17.07 26.44 24.05
N SER A 445 -16.99 25.37 24.84
CA SER A 445 -15.73 24.78 25.32
C SER A 445 -14.89 24.14 24.21
N PHE A 446 -15.43 24.07 22.99
CA PHE A 446 -14.78 23.49 21.82
C PHE A 446 -14.53 24.52 20.71
N ARG A 447 -14.81 25.81 20.97
CA ARG A 447 -14.60 26.91 20.02
C ARG A 447 -13.15 27.35 20.06
N ARG A 448 -12.38 26.91 19.05
CA ARG A 448 -10.94 27.18 18.94
C ARG A 448 -10.59 28.59 18.45
N GLY A 449 -11.39 29.13 17.53
CA GLY A 449 -11.03 30.33 16.74
C GLY A 449 -10.79 31.58 17.57
N GLY A 450 -11.78 32.03 18.34
CA GLY A 450 -11.69 33.26 19.13
C GLY A 450 -10.65 33.21 20.25
N THR A 451 -10.56 32.08 20.96
CA THR A 451 -9.57 31.86 22.03
C THR A 451 -8.14 31.89 21.49
N SER A 452 -7.88 31.21 20.37
CA SER A 452 -6.54 31.18 19.75
C SER A 452 -6.12 32.57 19.26
N TRP A 453 -7.05 33.31 18.65
CA TRP A 453 -6.80 34.68 18.16
C TRP A 453 -6.56 35.70 19.28
N ALA A 454 -7.35 35.63 20.36
CA ALA A 454 -7.17 36.50 21.52
C ALA A 454 -5.82 36.25 22.19
N PHE A 455 -5.43 34.99 22.31
CA PHE A 455 -4.13 34.61 22.87
C PHE A 455 -2.96 35.03 21.97
N SER A 456 -3.08 34.85 20.64
CA SER A 456 -2.07 35.35 19.70
C SER A 456 -1.94 36.87 19.71
N SER A 457 -3.00 37.57 20.13
CA SER A 457 -3.03 39.02 20.33
C SER A 457 -2.52 39.46 21.71
N SER A 458 -1.84 38.55 22.44
CA SER A 458 -1.24 38.79 23.75
C SER A 458 -2.22 39.12 24.87
N ILE A 459 -3.49 38.73 24.74
CA ILE A 459 -4.47 38.85 25.83
C ILE A 459 -4.17 37.74 26.88
N PRO A 460 -4.03 38.08 28.17
CA PRO A 460 -3.83 37.10 29.25
C PRO A 460 -4.89 36.00 29.26
N GLY A 461 -4.47 34.77 29.57
CA GLY A 461 -5.36 33.59 29.54
C GLY A 461 -6.54 33.72 30.50
N GLU A 462 -6.34 34.39 31.64
CA GLU A 462 -7.37 34.65 32.65
C GLU A 462 -8.47 35.58 32.11
N LEU A 463 -8.09 36.59 31.31
CA LEU A 463 -9.03 37.48 30.64
C LEU A 463 -9.75 36.76 29.51
N ILE A 464 -9.07 35.91 28.75
CA ILE A 464 -9.70 35.08 27.71
C ILE A 464 -10.72 34.12 28.34
N GLN A 465 -10.40 33.55 29.49
CA GLN A 465 -11.31 32.68 30.24
C GLN A 465 -12.56 33.43 30.70
N ALA A 466 -12.37 34.63 31.26
CA ALA A 466 -13.45 35.48 31.75
C ALA A 466 -14.34 36.01 30.59
N PHE A 467 -13.74 36.58 29.55
CA PHE A 467 -14.49 37.13 28.40
C PHE A 467 -15.12 36.05 27.51
N GLY A 468 -14.58 34.83 27.53
CA GLY A 468 -15.15 33.70 26.80
C GLY A 468 -16.16 32.86 27.58
N ASP A 469 -16.51 33.26 28.82
CA ASP A 469 -17.44 32.55 29.73
C ASP A 469 -17.06 31.08 29.99
N TRP A 470 -15.76 30.79 30.07
CA TRP A 470 -15.25 29.43 30.26
C TRP A 470 -15.25 29.05 31.75
N ARG A 471 -16.09 28.06 32.10
CA ARG A 471 -16.18 27.52 33.48
C ARG A 471 -15.16 26.44 33.81
N SER A 472 -14.39 25.97 32.82
CA SER A 472 -13.38 24.92 32.98
C SER A 472 -12.10 25.28 32.22
N ASP A 473 -11.02 24.58 32.54
CA ASP A 473 -9.69 24.78 31.95
C ASP A 473 -9.55 24.28 30.50
N ALA A 474 -10.65 23.86 29.86
CA ALA A 474 -10.65 23.40 28.47
C ALA A 474 -10.05 24.42 27.49
N TYR A 475 -10.18 25.72 27.76
CA TYR A 475 -9.64 26.78 26.92
C TYR A 475 -8.11 26.75 26.83
N LYS A 476 -7.42 26.23 27.87
CA LYS A 476 -5.95 26.16 27.93
C LYS A 476 -5.39 25.28 26.81
N CYS A 477 -6.14 24.29 26.35
CA CYS A 477 -5.78 23.46 25.20
C CYS A 477 -5.71 24.22 23.87
N TYR A 478 -6.27 25.44 23.81
CA TYR A 478 -6.25 26.31 22.62
C TYR A 478 -5.24 27.46 22.73
N LEU A 479 -4.59 27.63 23.89
CA LEU A 479 -3.52 28.60 24.09
C LEU A 479 -2.20 28.02 23.57
N ASP A 480 -2.12 27.86 22.24
CA ASP A 480 -0.93 27.27 21.63
C ASP A 480 0.20 28.31 21.57
N VAL A 481 1.19 28.14 22.44
CA VAL A 481 2.38 28.97 22.47
C VAL A 481 3.31 28.53 21.33
N SER A 482 3.60 29.46 20.40
CA SER A 482 4.46 29.17 19.25
C SER A 482 5.82 28.60 19.66
N MET A 483 6.37 27.66 18.88
CA MET A 483 7.69 27.06 19.16
C MET A 483 8.81 28.11 19.32
N PRO A 484 8.87 29.20 18.54
CA PRO A 484 9.86 30.26 18.76
C PRO A 484 9.72 30.95 20.12
N LEU A 485 8.49 31.15 20.61
CA LEU A 485 8.27 31.78 21.92
C LEU A 485 8.59 30.81 23.07
N LYS A 486 8.26 29.51 22.91
CA LYS A 486 8.68 28.45 23.84
C LYS A 486 10.21 28.38 23.95
N LEU A 487 10.93 28.45 22.83
CA LEU A 487 12.40 28.48 22.80
C LEU A 487 12.97 29.73 23.49
N ARG A 488 12.36 30.90 23.25
CA ARG A 488 12.83 32.16 23.85
C ARG A 488 12.65 32.18 25.37
N VAL A 489 11.52 31.65 25.85
CA VAL A 489 11.24 31.49 27.28
C VAL A 489 12.19 30.47 27.90
N SER A 490 12.40 29.32 27.27
CA SER A 490 13.33 28.31 27.80
C SER A 490 14.77 28.82 27.83
N GLN A 491 15.24 29.53 26.80
CA GLN A 491 16.54 30.18 26.77
C GLN A 491 16.68 31.27 27.85
N GLY A 492 15.63 32.07 28.08
CA GLY A 492 15.61 33.07 29.16
C GLY A 492 15.62 32.45 30.56
N MET A 493 14.96 31.30 30.75
CA MET A 493 15.00 30.55 32.00
C MET A 493 16.38 29.95 32.26
N VAL A 494 17.01 29.36 31.23
CA VAL A 494 18.40 28.84 31.31
C VAL A 494 19.39 29.96 31.64
N ALA A 495 19.26 31.13 31.01
CA ALA A 495 20.13 32.28 31.29
C ALA A 495 19.99 32.81 32.72
N ARG A 496 18.78 32.81 33.30
CA ARG A 496 18.57 33.22 34.69
C ARG A 496 19.05 32.20 35.72
N LEU A 497 18.95 30.91 35.41
CA LEU A 497 19.48 29.83 36.25
C LEU A 497 21.02 29.79 36.22
N ALA A 498 21.64 30.19 35.10
CA ALA A 498 23.09 30.35 34.99
C ALA A 498 23.65 31.56 35.76
N HIS A 499 22.80 32.51 36.17
CA HIS A 499 23.17 33.68 36.98
C HIS A 499 22.87 33.52 38.47
N SER A 500 22.40 32.34 38.91
CA SER A 500 22.16 32.00 40.32
C SER A 500 23.25 31.11 40.95
N GLU A 501 24.36 30.86 40.23
CA GLU A 501 25.53 30.11 40.72
C GLU A 501 26.80 30.98 40.90
N THR A 502 26.64 32.28 41.10
CA THR A 502 27.64 33.20 41.65
C THR A 502 27.00 34.01 42.76
#